data_AF-A0A6H0XTN3-F1
#
_entry.id   AF-A0A6H0XTN3-F1
#
_cell.length_a   1.000
_cell.length_b   1.000
_cell.length_c   1.000
_cell.angle_alpha   90.00
_cell.angle_beta   90.00
_cell.angle_gamma   90.00
#
_symmetry.space_group_name_H-M   'P 1'
#
loop_
_entity.id
_entity.type
_entity.pdbx_description
1 polymer ?
#
loop_
_entity_poly.entity_id
_entity_poly.type
_entity_poly.pdbx_seq_one_letter_code
_entity_poly.pdbx_strand_id
1 'polypeptide(L)'
;MIPWQTVQALLLFFGPWMLPRLFALYRSLRSRPASVIKPLPRRTSYALWILFASGLIAFLSTLPLFAQENVYRMTHSRLQTPAGVLMTRLAALRALTIQDERLRSVLDAGGLQASLLYARYGPAVLRDCPFAHPGELDSSTMYLLYAAPAIAMPHVLHLFALATATSGALSDHKSSQWRTIAFVAGIVLGLVEAYFLATYDDTHNQQSVRVNDIDFVHWKVQVWRGLAIAAVDGLLGWAIWLQATGRAFLAPPSAGEKLAEHTRLLETTLVKTRGLGVLRNATMRSSEMRQLNNDYWRKDEEVMRDVFEEPAVLQAQRNALSRMDITRIGREADQFVDPLIAGITHQRQQR
;
A
#
# COMPACT_ATOMS: atom_id res chain seq x y z
N MET A 1 21.17 18.90 -15.73
CA MET A 1 20.46 18.44 -16.95
C MET A 1 21.07 17.11 -17.34
N ILE A 2 20.26 16.05 -17.49
CA ILE A 2 20.78 14.71 -17.83
C ILE A 2 21.17 14.73 -19.32
N PRO A 3 22.42 14.35 -19.69
CA PRO A 3 22.84 14.34 -21.08
C PRO A 3 22.04 13.29 -21.88
N TRP A 4 21.65 13.64 -23.11
CA TRP A 4 20.89 12.76 -24.02
C TRP A 4 21.58 11.39 -24.24
N GLN A 5 22.90 11.39 -24.24
CA GLN A 5 23.73 10.18 -24.36
C GLN A 5 23.51 9.20 -23.20
N THR A 6 23.34 9.70 -21.97
CA THR A 6 23.04 8.87 -20.79
C THR A 6 21.64 8.25 -20.91
N VAL A 7 20.67 9.01 -21.41
CA VAL A 7 19.32 8.52 -21.68
C VAL A 7 19.32 7.44 -22.77
N GLN A 8 20.09 7.65 -23.84
CA GLN A 8 20.23 6.70 -24.94
C GLN A 8 20.89 5.40 -24.49
N ALA A 9 21.97 5.47 -23.69
CA ALA A 9 22.63 4.29 -23.13
C ALA A 9 21.70 3.50 -22.19
N LEU A 10 20.94 4.19 -21.32
CA LEU A 10 19.91 3.59 -20.48
C LEU A 10 18.82 2.89 -21.30
N LEU A 11 18.33 3.54 -22.37
CA LEU A 11 17.31 2.96 -23.25
C LEU A 11 17.81 1.77 -24.05
N LEU A 12 19.06 1.78 -24.50
CA LEU A 12 19.62 0.66 -25.26
C LEU A 12 19.90 -0.55 -24.37
N PHE A 13 20.34 -0.30 -23.13
CA PHE A 13 20.65 -1.36 -22.16
C PHE A 13 19.39 -1.94 -21.49
N PHE A 14 18.49 -1.08 -21.00
CA PHE A 14 17.27 -1.52 -20.31
C PHE A 14 16.07 -1.70 -21.24
N GLY A 15 16.09 -1.12 -22.45
CA GLY A 15 14.99 -1.19 -23.41
C GLY A 15 14.55 -2.61 -23.74
N PRO A 16 15.45 -3.54 -24.14
CA PRO A 16 15.07 -4.91 -24.48
C PRO A 16 14.39 -5.67 -23.32
N TRP A 17 14.71 -5.31 -22.07
CA TRP A 17 14.14 -5.94 -20.88
C TRP A 17 12.86 -5.23 -20.38
N MET A 18 12.81 -3.90 -20.49
CA MET A 18 11.65 -3.10 -20.05
C MET A 18 10.52 -3.06 -21.08
N LEU A 19 10.81 -3.02 -22.38
CA LEU A 19 9.80 -2.96 -23.44
C LEU A 19 8.75 -4.08 -23.36
N PRO A 20 9.12 -5.38 -23.27
CA PRO A 20 8.12 -6.44 -23.18
C PRO A 20 7.26 -6.33 -21.91
N ARG A 21 7.82 -5.86 -20.80
CA ARG A 21 7.09 -5.61 -19.55
C ARG A 21 6.13 -4.42 -19.68
N LEU A 22 6.55 -3.33 -20.32
CA LEU A 22 5.71 -2.16 -20.60
C LEU A 22 4.55 -2.51 -21.54
N PHE A 23 4.82 -3.30 -22.60
CA PHE A 23 3.77 -3.78 -23.51
C PHE A 23 2.81 -4.75 -22.81
N ALA A 24 3.30 -5.63 -21.95
CA ALA A 24 2.45 -6.49 -21.12
C ALA A 24 1.60 -5.66 -20.15
N LEU A 25 2.18 -4.62 -19.53
CA LEU A 25 1.46 -3.69 -18.66
C LEU A 25 0.36 -2.96 -19.44
N TYR A 26 0.67 -2.43 -20.62
CA TYR A 26 -0.28 -1.74 -21.50
C TYR A 26 -1.42 -2.65 -21.96
N ARG A 27 -1.11 -3.87 -22.43
CA ARG A 27 -2.13 -4.86 -22.78
C ARG A 27 -2.99 -5.21 -21.56
N SER A 28 -2.38 -5.40 -20.39
CA SER A 28 -3.10 -5.70 -19.14
C SER A 28 -3.99 -4.55 -18.65
N LEU A 29 -3.67 -3.31 -19.02
CA LEU A 29 -4.47 -2.11 -18.74
C LEU A 29 -5.64 -2.01 -19.72
N ARG A 30 -5.41 -2.31 -21.00
CA ARG A 30 -6.42 -2.25 -22.07
C ARG A 30 -7.43 -3.39 -22.01
N SER A 31 -7.01 -4.58 -21.55
CA SER A 31 -7.89 -5.76 -21.43
C SER A 31 -8.57 -5.88 -20.06
N ARG A 32 -8.63 -4.80 -19.25
CA ARG A 32 -9.28 -4.86 -17.94
C ARG A 32 -10.80 -4.97 -18.12
N PRO A 33 -11.45 -6.00 -17.56
CA PRO A 33 -12.91 -6.04 -17.49
C PRO A 33 -13.40 -4.84 -16.67
N ALA A 34 -14.57 -4.32 -17.01
CA ALA A 34 -15.21 -3.24 -16.26
C ALA A 34 -15.32 -3.64 -14.78
N SER A 35 -14.62 -2.91 -13.93
CA SER A 35 -14.52 -3.24 -12.51
C SER A 35 -15.68 -2.63 -11.76
N VAL A 36 -16.49 -3.47 -11.10
CA VAL A 36 -17.50 -2.99 -10.16
C VAL A 36 -16.79 -2.37 -8.96
N ILE A 37 -16.99 -1.06 -8.75
CA ILE A 37 -16.43 -0.34 -7.59
C ILE A 37 -17.08 -0.94 -6.34
N LYS A 38 -16.24 -1.40 -5.40
CA LYS A 38 -16.68 -2.00 -4.14
C LYS A 38 -16.46 -1.05 -2.97
N PRO A 39 -17.30 -1.10 -1.93
CA PRO A 39 -17.03 -0.38 -0.68
C PRO A 39 -15.73 -0.93 -0.05
N LEU A 40 -15.04 -0.06 0.69
CA LEU A 40 -13.79 -0.43 1.35
C LEU A 40 -14.05 -1.48 2.45
N PRO A 41 -13.36 -2.63 2.44
CA PRO A 41 -13.47 -3.61 3.52
C PRO A 41 -12.99 -3.02 4.86
N ARG A 42 -13.69 -3.32 5.95
CA ARG A 42 -13.34 -2.81 7.31
C ARG A 42 -11.92 -3.18 7.75
N ARG A 43 -11.41 -4.36 7.35
CA ARG A 43 -10.04 -4.79 7.64
C ARG A 43 -9.02 -3.86 6.98
N THR A 44 -9.19 -3.63 5.68
CA THR A 44 -8.34 -2.71 4.92
C THR A 44 -8.39 -1.28 5.44
N SER A 45 -9.53 -0.81 5.98
CA SER A 45 -9.56 0.52 6.60
C SER A 45 -8.63 0.64 7.82
N TYR A 46 -8.47 -0.41 8.63
CA TYR A 46 -7.50 -0.39 9.74
C TYR A 46 -6.05 -0.34 9.23
N ALA A 47 -5.73 -1.11 8.20
CA ALA A 47 -4.41 -1.06 7.57
C ALA A 47 -4.08 0.35 7.01
N LEU A 48 -5.04 0.98 6.32
CA LEU A 48 -4.90 2.35 5.84
C LEU A 48 -4.74 3.36 6.98
N TRP A 49 -5.43 3.15 8.09
CA TRP A 49 -5.32 4.01 9.26
C TRP A 49 -3.93 3.92 9.91
N ILE A 50 -3.33 2.72 9.96
CA ILE A 50 -1.94 2.53 10.45
C ILE A 50 -0.95 3.27 9.54
N LEU A 51 -1.06 3.11 8.22
CA LEU A 51 -0.20 3.82 7.27
C LEU A 51 -0.38 5.34 7.36
N PHE A 52 -1.63 5.80 7.52
CA PHE A 52 -1.92 7.21 7.71
C PHE A 52 -1.31 7.74 9.02
N ALA A 53 -1.46 7.02 10.13
CA ALA A 53 -0.89 7.42 11.41
C ALA A 53 0.64 7.45 11.37
N SER A 54 1.27 6.42 10.78
CA SER A 54 2.72 6.35 10.56
C SER A 54 3.22 7.52 9.73
N GLY A 55 2.61 7.74 8.56
CA GLY A 55 2.97 8.84 7.66
C GLY A 55 2.71 10.21 8.28
N LEU A 56 1.64 10.37 9.07
CA LEU A 56 1.33 11.62 9.77
C LEU A 56 2.36 11.90 10.88
N ILE A 57 2.72 10.90 11.69
CA ILE A 57 3.76 11.06 12.72
C ILE A 57 5.10 11.42 12.07
N ALA A 58 5.47 10.72 10.98
CA ALA A 58 6.69 11.02 10.24
C ALA A 58 6.66 12.44 9.64
N PHE A 59 5.54 12.86 9.08
CA PHE A 59 5.36 14.21 8.56
C PHE A 59 5.44 15.27 9.66
N LEU A 60 4.75 15.06 10.78
CA LEU A 60 4.78 15.98 11.92
C LEU A 60 6.18 16.07 12.53
N SER A 61 6.99 15.00 12.49
CA SER A 61 8.39 15.03 12.94
C SER A 61 9.29 15.98 12.13
N THR A 62 8.84 16.41 10.94
CA THR A 62 9.56 17.42 10.14
C THR A 62 9.38 18.84 10.67
N LEU A 63 8.42 19.07 11.57
CA LEU A 63 8.16 20.39 12.14
C LEU A 63 9.29 20.80 13.09
N PRO A 64 9.65 22.10 13.12
CA PRO A 64 10.75 22.61 13.93
C PRO A 64 10.52 22.45 15.44
N LEU A 65 9.28 22.20 15.88
CA LEU A 65 8.93 21.94 17.28
C LEU A 65 9.55 20.66 17.84
N PHE A 66 9.83 19.67 16.97
CA PHE A 66 10.42 18.39 17.37
C PHE A 66 11.92 18.33 17.10
N ALA A 67 12.48 19.33 16.43
CA ALA A 67 13.89 19.42 16.15
C ALA A 67 14.63 20.05 17.34
N GLN A 68 15.82 19.53 17.66
CA GLN A 68 16.70 20.18 18.64
C GLN A 68 17.14 21.56 18.14
N GLU A 69 17.38 22.48 19.07
CA GLU A 69 17.84 23.82 18.72
C GLU A 69 19.24 23.76 18.08
N ASN A 70 19.44 24.57 17.04
CA ASN A 70 20.73 24.71 16.38
C ASN A 70 21.43 25.98 16.88
N VAL A 71 22.43 25.79 17.76
CA VAL A 71 23.14 26.87 18.44
C VAL A 71 23.85 27.80 17.45
N TYR A 72 24.45 27.27 16.38
CA TYR A 72 25.12 28.07 15.36
C TYR A 72 24.14 28.92 14.55
N ARG A 73 22.97 28.36 14.22
CA ARG A 73 21.91 29.12 13.52
C ARG A 73 21.30 30.20 14.41
N MET A 74 20.99 29.88 15.66
CA MET A 74 20.39 30.85 16.59
C MET A 74 21.31 32.02 16.89
N THR A 75 22.61 31.75 17.06
CA THR A 75 23.60 32.80 17.35
C THR A 75 24.18 33.45 16.10
N HIS A 76 23.74 33.04 14.90
CA HIS A 76 24.33 33.44 13.62
C HIS A 76 25.88 33.34 13.58
N SER A 77 26.42 32.29 14.20
CA SER A 77 27.86 32.04 14.31
C SER A 77 28.37 31.04 13.27
N ARG A 78 29.60 31.24 12.81
CA ARG A 78 30.30 30.34 11.87
C ARG A 78 30.84 29.12 12.62
N LEU A 79 31.12 28.02 11.93
CA LEU A 79 31.72 26.82 12.54
C LEU A 79 33.12 27.05 13.12
N GLN A 80 33.88 28.03 12.63
CA GLN A 80 35.20 28.39 13.18
C GLN A 80 35.11 29.27 14.44
N THR A 81 33.91 29.63 14.90
CA THR A 81 33.74 30.51 16.07
C THR A 81 34.15 29.76 17.35
N PRO A 82 35.04 30.32 18.20
CA PRO A 82 35.42 29.68 19.45
C PRO A 82 34.21 29.40 20.36
N ALA A 83 34.20 28.28 21.09
CA ALA A 83 33.02 27.88 21.86
C ALA A 83 32.70 28.87 22.98
N GLY A 84 33.71 29.49 23.60
CA GLY A 84 33.50 30.59 24.56
C GLY A 84 32.67 31.75 23.97
N VAL A 85 33.00 32.19 22.76
CA VAL A 85 32.26 33.27 22.08
C VAL A 85 30.85 32.78 21.71
N LEU A 86 30.72 31.56 21.22
CA LEU A 86 29.42 30.95 20.91
C LEU A 86 28.50 30.93 22.13
N MET A 87 29.02 30.52 23.29
CA MET A 87 28.25 30.48 24.54
C MET A 87 27.91 31.87 25.07
N THR A 88 28.79 32.86 24.96
CA THR A 88 28.45 34.24 25.34
C THR A 88 27.30 34.81 24.50
N ARG A 89 27.26 34.48 23.21
CA ARG A 89 26.15 34.88 22.32
C ARG A 89 24.86 34.14 22.66
N LEU A 90 24.96 32.85 22.98
CA LEU A 90 23.81 32.06 23.43
C LEU A 90 23.25 32.60 24.75
N ALA A 91 24.12 32.98 25.68
CA ALA A 91 23.77 33.60 26.97
C ALA A 91 22.94 34.87 26.83
N ALA A 92 23.19 35.64 25.76
CA ALA A 92 22.44 36.86 25.45
C ALA A 92 21.01 36.57 24.95
N LEU A 93 20.75 35.37 24.43
CA LEU A 93 19.44 34.94 23.93
C LEU A 93 18.63 34.17 24.97
N ARG A 94 19.29 33.32 25.75
CA ARG A 94 18.68 32.53 26.83
C ARG A 94 19.69 32.18 27.92
N ALA A 95 19.21 31.83 29.11
CA ALA A 95 20.05 31.29 30.18
C ALA A 95 20.75 29.98 29.73
N LEU A 96 22.03 29.83 30.09
CA LEU A 96 22.77 28.61 29.78
C LEU A 96 22.29 27.46 30.64
N THR A 97 22.20 26.30 30.03
CA THR A 97 21.89 25.03 30.69
C THR A 97 23.18 24.24 30.92
N ILE A 98 23.14 23.28 31.85
CA ILE A 98 24.24 22.31 32.09
C ILE A 98 24.63 21.59 30.79
N GLN A 99 23.65 21.38 29.91
CA GLN A 99 23.82 20.80 28.60
C GLN A 99 24.67 21.68 27.66
N ASP A 100 24.54 23.01 27.75
CA ASP A 100 25.33 23.96 26.97
C ASP A 100 26.78 24.04 27.46
N GLU A 101 26.98 23.95 28.78
CA GLU A 101 28.32 23.91 29.38
C GLU A 101 29.10 22.65 28.97
N ARG A 102 28.43 21.49 28.92
CA ARG A 102 29.03 20.26 28.38
C ARG A 102 29.29 20.36 26.89
N LEU A 103 28.39 20.99 26.13
CA LEU A 103 28.63 21.25 24.70
C LEU A 103 29.87 22.12 24.52
N ARG A 104 30.02 23.15 25.34
CA ARG A 104 31.17 24.05 25.33
C ARG A 104 32.47 23.28 25.55
N SER A 105 32.54 22.43 26.58
CA SER A 105 33.78 21.69 26.87
C SER A 105 34.21 20.80 25.71
N VAL A 106 33.26 20.15 25.03
CA VAL A 106 33.56 19.29 23.87
C VAL A 106 33.98 20.12 22.64
N LEU A 107 33.32 21.25 22.40
CA LEU A 107 33.67 22.16 21.30
C LEU A 107 35.04 22.84 21.53
N ASP A 108 35.36 23.23 22.76
CA ASP A 108 36.66 23.82 23.10
C ASP A 108 37.79 22.78 22.95
N ALA A 109 37.56 21.53 23.33
CA ALA A 109 38.55 20.45 23.20
C ALA A 109 38.82 20.06 21.73
N GLY A 110 37.77 19.99 20.91
CA GLY A 110 37.85 19.49 19.53
C GLY A 110 37.87 20.53 18.43
N GLY A 111 37.68 21.81 18.76
CA GLY A 111 37.72 22.94 17.85
C GLY A 111 36.82 22.78 16.62
N LEU A 112 37.41 22.99 15.43
CA LEU A 112 36.68 22.91 14.16
C LEU A 112 36.14 21.50 13.91
N GLN A 113 36.87 20.44 14.27
CA GLN A 113 36.45 19.07 14.01
C GLN A 113 35.19 18.72 14.82
N ALA A 114 35.13 19.13 16.08
CA ALA A 114 33.91 19.02 16.90
C ALA A 114 32.73 19.78 16.26
N SER A 115 32.99 20.94 15.67
CA SER A 115 31.97 21.77 15.03
C SER A 115 31.43 21.15 13.74
N LEU A 116 32.25 20.40 12.99
CA LEU A 116 31.80 19.61 11.83
C LEU A 116 30.96 18.41 12.27
N LEU A 117 31.41 17.68 13.30
CA LEU A 117 30.66 16.57 13.88
C LEU A 117 29.31 17.03 14.46
N TYR A 118 29.27 18.24 15.04
CA TYR A 118 28.03 18.90 15.46
C TYR A 118 27.06 19.08 14.28
N ALA A 119 27.53 19.60 13.15
CA ALA A 119 26.69 19.82 11.98
C ALA A 119 26.16 18.51 11.38
N ARG A 120 26.97 17.43 11.45
CA ARG A 120 26.66 16.11 10.91
C ARG A 120 25.73 15.29 11.79
N TYR A 121 26.04 15.13 13.07
CA TYR A 121 25.34 14.22 14.00
C TYR A 121 24.47 14.92 15.04
N GLY A 122 24.63 16.23 15.23
CA GLY A 122 23.83 17.03 16.16
C GLY A 122 24.43 17.15 17.58
N PRO A 123 23.83 17.98 18.45
CA PRO A 123 24.36 18.30 19.78
C PRO A 123 24.37 17.11 20.75
N ALA A 124 23.33 16.27 20.74
CA ALA A 124 23.22 15.16 21.68
C ALA A 124 24.32 14.11 21.45
N VAL A 125 24.53 13.71 20.20
CA VAL A 125 25.58 12.74 19.83
C VAL A 125 26.96 13.27 20.17
N LEU A 126 27.24 14.54 19.87
CA LEU A 126 28.55 15.12 20.13
C LEU A 126 28.89 15.15 21.63
N ARG A 127 27.89 15.45 22.48
CA ARG A 127 28.08 15.57 23.92
C ARG A 127 28.13 14.25 24.67
N ASP A 128 27.26 13.31 24.29
CA ASP A 128 26.96 12.14 25.11
C ASP A 128 27.71 10.87 24.63
N CYS A 129 28.50 10.96 23.55
CA CYS A 129 29.30 9.85 23.04
C CYS A 129 30.47 9.52 23.99
N PRO A 130 30.56 8.28 24.51
CA PRO A 130 31.65 7.87 25.40
C PRO A 130 32.85 7.24 24.66
N PHE A 131 32.71 6.96 23.36
CA PHE A 131 33.65 6.09 22.62
C PHE A 131 34.81 6.84 21.97
N ALA A 132 34.68 8.14 21.75
CA ALA A 132 35.69 8.96 21.10
C ALA A 132 35.59 10.41 21.52
N HIS A 133 36.72 11.11 21.43
CA HIS A 133 36.78 12.56 21.52
C HIS A 133 37.01 13.19 20.14
N PRO A 134 36.49 14.42 19.89
CA PRO A 134 36.74 15.08 18.62
C PRO A 134 38.22 15.45 18.53
N GLY A 135 38.88 15.12 17.42
CA GLY A 135 40.34 15.25 17.28
C GLY A 135 41.09 13.93 17.16
N GLU A 136 40.48 12.84 17.64
CA GLU A 136 41.10 11.51 17.62
C GLU A 136 41.02 10.84 16.23
N LEU A 137 41.99 9.97 15.95
CA LEU A 137 42.01 9.13 14.75
C LEU A 137 40.74 8.25 14.77
N ASP A 138 40.06 8.11 13.63
CA ASP A 138 38.80 7.36 13.48
C ASP A 138 37.57 7.88 14.27
N SER A 139 37.66 9.10 14.84
CA SER A 139 36.55 9.72 15.59
C SER A 139 35.23 9.73 14.82
N SER A 140 35.24 10.04 13.51
CA SER A 140 34.03 10.06 12.66
C SER A 140 33.27 8.73 12.64
N THR A 141 33.98 7.61 12.65
CA THR A 141 33.41 6.26 12.61
C THR A 141 32.80 5.90 13.96
N MET A 142 33.46 6.26 15.06
CA MET A 142 32.94 6.03 16.42
C MET A 142 31.67 6.85 16.69
N TYR A 143 31.64 8.11 16.25
CA TYR A 143 30.42 8.93 16.32
C TYR A 143 29.30 8.38 15.44
N LEU A 144 29.61 7.84 14.24
CA LEU A 144 28.61 7.17 13.40
C LEU A 144 28.02 5.94 14.09
N LEU A 145 28.86 5.10 14.68
CA LEU A 145 28.43 3.90 15.41
C LEU A 145 27.55 4.25 16.61
N TYR A 146 27.90 5.31 17.35
CA TYR A 146 27.09 5.81 18.45
C TYR A 146 25.75 6.41 17.97
N ALA A 147 25.74 7.10 16.82
CA ALA A 147 24.53 7.67 16.24
C ALA A 147 23.63 6.62 15.55
N ALA A 148 24.18 5.46 15.18
CA ALA A 148 23.48 4.44 14.39
C ALA A 148 22.14 3.99 14.98
N PRO A 149 21.99 3.74 16.31
CA PRO A 149 20.68 3.41 16.89
C PRO A 149 19.65 4.53 16.72
N ALA A 150 20.07 5.80 16.89
CA ALA A 150 19.17 6.94 16.73
C ALA A 150 18.73 7.14 15.27
N ILE A 151 19.59 6.80 14.32
CA ILE A 151 19.28 6.83 12.87
C ILE A 151 18.40 5.64 12.48
N ALA A 152 18.67 4.44 13.02
CA ALA A 152 17.95 3.22 12.68
C ALA A 152 16.55 3.16 13.30
N MET A 153 16.36 3.70 14.51
CA MET A 153 15.11 3.57 15.27
C MET A 153 13.86 4.03 14.48
N PRO A 154 13.82 5.20 13.82
CA PRO A 154 12.67 5.61 13.02
C PRO A 154 12.36 4.63 11.87
N HIS A 155 13.38 4.05 11.24
CA HIS A 155 13.22 3.07 10.17
C HIS A 155 12.72 1.73 10.69
N VAL A 156 13.17 1.29 11.86
CA VAL A 156 12.64 0.09 12.52
C VAL A 156 11.17 0.25 12.87
N LEU A 157 10.78 1.41 13.42
CA LEU A 157 9.38 1.72 13.70
C LEU A 157 8.55 1.79 12.42
N HIS A 158 9.09 2.37 11.35
CA HIS A 158 8.42 2.38 10.05
C HIS A 158 8.24 0.98 9.47
N LEU A 159 9.28 0.14 9.51
CA LEU A 159 9.18 -1.26 9.08
C LEU A 159 8.14 -2.05 9.89
N PHE A 160 8.02 -1.76 11.19
CA PHE A 160 6.97 -2.34 12.02
C PHE A 160 5.57 -1.87 11.58
N ALA A 161 5.38 -0.57 11.30
CA ALA A 161 4.13 -0.05 10.76
C ALA A 161 3.76 -0.67 9.39
N LEU A 162 4.74 -0.79 8.49
CA LEU A 162 4.55 -1.45 7.19
C LEU A 162 4.21 -2.95 7.35
N ALA A 163 4.90 -3.65 8.24
CA ALA A 163 4.68 -5.08 8.48
C ALA A 163 3.30 -5.34 9.08
N THR A 164 2.85 -4.49 10.01
CA THR A 164 1.51 -4.58 10.61
C THR A 164 0.41 -4.25 9.60
N ALA A 165 0.55 -3.14 8.84
CA ALA A 165 -0.41 -2.73 7.82
C ALA A 165 -0.56 -3.74 6.66
N THR A 166 0.52 -4.42 6.28
CA THR A 166 0.51 -5.43 5.20
C THR A 166 0.35 -6.87 5.70
N SER A 167 0.14 -7.06 7.00
CA SER A 167 -0.09 -8.39 7.58
C SER A 167 -1.44 -8.96 7.14
N GLY A 168 -1.51 -10.28 6.93
CA GLY A 168 -2.76 -10.98 6.60
C GLY A 168 -3.80 -10.99 7.74
N ALA A 169 -3.40 -10.64 8.96
CA ALA A 169 -4.32 -10.53 10.10
C ALA A 169 -5.16 -9.25 10.03
N LEU A 170 -4.51 -8.13 9.70
CA LEU A 170 -5.15 -6.81 9.63
C LEU A 170 -5.66 -6.47 8.23
N SER A 171 -5.07 -7.07 7.20
CA SER A 171 -5.38 -6.72 5.82
C SER A 171 -5.85 -7.91 5.01
N ASP A 172 -6.73 -7.62 4.05
CA ASP A 172 -7.26 -8.61 3.11
C ASP A 172 -6.14 -9.24 2.26
N HIS A 173 -6.36 -10.44 1.71
CA HIS A 173 -5.33 -11.22 0.98
C HIS A 173 -4.61 -10.39 -0.10
N LYS A 174 -5.35 -9.46 -0.73
CA LYS A 174 -4.86 -8.54 -1.76
C LYS A 174 -3.75 -7.59 -1.28
N SER A 175 -3.82 -7.11 -0.05
CA SER A 175 -2.82 -6.20 0.51
C SER A 175 -1.53 -6.91 0.89
N SER A 176 -1.60 -8.21 1.22
CA SER A 176 -0.41 -9.01 1.56
C SER A 176 0.59 -9.08 0.39
N GLN A 177 0.14 -8.88 -0.85
CA GLN A 177 1.00 -8.82 -2.04
C GLN A 177 1.97 -7.64 -2.02
N TRP A 178 1.60 -6.54 -1.35
CA TRP A 178 2.43 -5.34 -1.25
C TRP A 178 3.49 -5.44 -0.15
N ARG A 179 3.43 -6.48 0.71
CA ARG A 179 4.32 -6.64 1.85
C ARG A 179 5.80 -6.63 1.45
N THR A 180 6.18 -7.40 0.44
CA THR A 180 7.58 -7.48 -0.01
C THR A 180 8.06 -6.14 -0.55
N ILE A 181 7.23 -5.47 -1.36
CA ILE A 181 7.57 -4.16 -1.94
C ILE A 181 7.71 -3.11 -0.84
N ALA A 182 6.77 -3.08 0.10
CA ALA A 182 6.78 -2.16 1.25
C ALA A 182 8.02 -2.38 2.12
N PHE A 183 8.33 -3.63 2.47
CA PHE A 183 9.46 -3.97 3.34
C PHE A 183 10.80 -3.64 2.66
N VAL A 184 10.93 -3.95 1.37
CA VAL A 184 12.12 -3.58 0.58
C VAL A 184 12.26 -2.06 0.52
N ALA A 185 11.18 -1.31 0.27
CA ALA A 185 11.22 0.15 0.24
C ALA A 185 11.66 0.74 1.60
N GLY A 186 11.14 0.24 2.71
CA GLY A 186 11.52 0.67 4.05
C GLY A 186 13.00 0.38 4.37
N ILE A 187 13.51 -0.80 4.01
CA ILE A 187 14.93 -1.14 4.19
C ILE A 187 15.82 -0.22 3.35
N VAL A 188 15.45 -0.02 2.08
CA VAL A 188 16.22 0.83 1.16
C VAL A 188 16.28 2.26 1.67
N LEU A 189 15.19 2.82 2.20
CA LEU A 189 15.21 4.14 2.82
C LEU A 189 16.23 4.25 3.95
N GLY A 190 16.24 3.27 4.87
CA GLY A 190 17.20 3.25 5.98
C GLY A 190 18.65 3.08 5.52
N LEU A 191 18.90 2.21 4.53
CA LEU A 191 20.24 2.01 3.98
C LEU A 191 20.74 3.25 3.23
N VAL A 192 19.88 3.94 2.48
CA VAL A 192 20.24 5.17 1.78
C VAL A 192 20.61 6.27 2.76
N GLU A 193 19.85 6.43 3.85
CA GLU A 193 20.17 7.40 4.90
C GLU A 193 21.49 7.07 5.61
N ALA A 194 21.69 5.82 6.00
CA ALA A 194 22.93 5.38 6.65
C ALA A 194 24.14 5.54 5.73
N TYR A 195 24.00 5.18 4.44
CA TYR A 195 25.03 5.35 3.43
C TYR A 195 25.37 6.83 3.21
N PHE A 196 24.35 7.68 3.06
CA PHE A 196 24.53 9.12 2.91
C PHE A 196 25.29 9.70 4.10
N LEU A 197 24.89 9.35 5.33
CA LEU A 197 25.56 9.86 6.52
C LEU A 197 26.94 9.25 6.74
N ALA A 198 27.23 8.04 6.25
CA ALA A 198 28.57 7.44 6.33
C ALA A 198 29.54 8.06 5.31
N THR A 199 29.06 8.39 4.12
CA THR A 199 29.87 8.90 2.99
C THR A 199 29.86 10.42 2.87
N TYR A 200 29.14 11.12 3.75
CA TYR A 200 29.08 12.58 3.72
C TYR A 200 30.47 13.22 3.84
N ASP A 201 30.77 14.12 2.92
CA ASP A 201 32.02 14.88 2.90
C ASP A 201 31.84 16.25 3.57
N ASP A 202 32.64 16.49 4.60
CA ASP A 202 32.61 17.71 5.40
C ASP A 202 33.46 18.84 4.81
N THR A 203 34.15 18.64 3.68
CA THR A 203 35.03 19.64 3.03
C THR A 203 34.31 20.95 2.72
N HIS A 204 33.06 20.91 2.26
CA HIS A 204 32.27 22.12 1.99
C HIS A 204 32.08 22.94 3.26
N ASN A 205 31.65 22.30 4.34
CA ASN A 205 31.41 22.93 5.64
C ASN A 205 32.70 23.48 6.28
N GLN A 206 33.86 22.86 6.02
CA GLN A 206 35.16 23.36 6.48
C GLN A 206 35.48 24.73 5.87
N GLN A 207 35.12 24.94 4.60
CA GLN A 207 35.41 26.15 3.84
C GLN A 207 34.34 27.24 4.01
N SER A 208 33.16 26.89 4.51
CA SER A 208 32.05 27.83 4.66
C SER A 208 32.38 28.95 5.66
N VAL A 209 32.21 30.20 5.19
CA VAL A 209 32.47 31.43 5.97
C VAL A 209 31.16 32.04 6.48
N ARG A 210 29.99 31.63 5.98
CA ARG A 210 28.70 32.15 6.42
C ARG A 210 27.83 31.03 6.96
N VAL A 211 26.96 31.36 7.91
CA VAL A 211 26.02 30.40 8.54
C VAL A 211 25.01 29.83 7.55
N ASN A 212 24.60 30.64 6.58
CA ASN A 212 23.65 30.21 5.55
C ASN A 212 24.28 29.25 4.53
N ASP A 213 25.61 29.27 4.41
CA ASP A 213 26.38 28.40 3.51
C ASP A 213 26.81 27.10 4.22
N ILE A 214 26.41 26.92 5.49
CA ILE A 214 26.72 25.72 6.27
C ILE A 214 25.59 24.70 6.14
N ASP A 215 25.97 23.50 5.73
CA ASP A 215 25.10 22.35 5.64
C ASP A 215 24.98 21.63 6.97
N PHE A 216 23.92 21.99 7.69
CA PHE A 216 23.50 21.33 8.92
C PHE A 216 22.76 20.01 8.63
N VAL A 217 23.53 18.98 8.28
CA VAL A 217 23.05 17.66 7.82
C VAL A 217 22.09 17.02 8.82
N HIS A 218 22.41 17.04 10.12
CA HIS A 218 21.58 16.40 11.14
C HIS A 218 20.10 16.82 11.05
N TRP A 219 19.84 18.12 10.90
CA TRP A 219 18.50 18.68 10.78
C TRP A 219 17.88 18.43 9.40
N LYS A 220 18.67 18.50 8.32
CA LYS A 220 18.18 18.21 6.96
C LYS A 220 17.72 16.76 6.81
N VAL A 221 18.51 15.82 7.32
CA VAL A 221 18.21 14.38 7.27
C VAL A 221 16.94 14.06 8.04
N GLN A 222 16.69 14.70 9.19
CA GLN A 222 15.42 14.56 9.92
C GLN A 222 14.20 14.90 9.05
N VAL A 223 14.27 16.03 8.32
CA VAL A 223 13.19 16.47 7.42
C VAL A 223 13.04 15.51 6.23
N TRP A 224 14.16 15.15 5.59
CA TRP A 224 14.14 14.23 4.44
C TRP A 224 13.60 12.86 4.81
N ARG A 225 14.01 12.32 5.96
CA ARG A 225 13.52 11.04 6.49
C ARG A 225 12.02 11.08 6.73
N GLY A 226 11.53 12.09 7.45
CA GLY A 226 10.09 12.25 7.72
C GLY A 226 9.26 12.35 6.44
N LEU A 227 9.73 13.13 5.46
CA LEU A 227 9.07 13.28 4.17
C LEU A 227 9.12 11.99 3.34
N ALA A 228 10.25 11.29 3.32
CA ALA A 228 10.41 10.04 2.56
C ALA A 228 9.52 8.93 3.11
N ILE A 229 9.45 8.77 4.43
CA ILE A 229 8.55 7.83 5.10
C ILE A 229 7.09 8.16 4.78
N ALA A 230 6.69 9.43 4.94
CA ALA A 230 5.34 9.89 4.63
C ALA A 230 4.95 9.67 3.16
N ALA A 231 5.89 9.89 2.23
CA ALA A 231 5.68 9.65 0.81
C ALA A 231 5.48 8.16 0.51
N VAL A 232 6.29 7.27 1.09
CA VAL A 232 6.12 5.82 0.93
C VAL A 232 4.78 5.35 1.49
N ASP A 233 4.41 5.78 2.70
CA ASP A 233 3.13 5.41 3.32
C ASP A 233 1.94 5.95 2.52
N GLY A 234 2.03 7.18 2.01
CA GLY A 234 1.01 7.79 1.16
C GLY A 234 0.83 7.04 -0.16
N LEU A 235 1.92 6.71 -0.86
CA LEU A 235 1.87 5.97 -2.13
C LEU A 235 1.38 4.53 -1.92
N LEU A 236 1.85 3.85 -0.88
CA LEU A 236 1.43 2.49 -0.55
C LEU A 236 -0.04 2.45 -0.13
N GLY A 237 -0.47 3.36 0.75
CA GLY A 237 -1.85 3.50 1.17
C GLY A 237 -2.78 3.79 -0.01
N TRP A 238 -2.37 4.68 -0.92
CA TRP A 238 -3.09 4.94 -2.17
C TRP A 238 -3.23 3.67 -3.02
N ALA A 239 -2.14 2.91 -3.22
CA ALA A 239 -2.15 1.68 -4.02
C ALA A 239 -3.09 0.61 -3.41
N ILE A 240 -3.01 0.40 -2.09
CA ILE A 240 -3.86 -0.53 -1.35
C ILE A 240 -5.34 -0.11 -1.45
N TRP A 241 -5.63 1.18 -1.31
CA TRP A 241 -7.00 1.70 -1.43
C TRP A 241 -7.57 1.50 -2.84
N LEU A 242 -6.79 1.80 -3.88
CA LEU A 242 -7.19 1.56 -5.27
C LEU A 242 -7.48 0.08 -5.53
N GLN A 243 -6.66 -0.82 -4.98
CA GLN A 243 -6.84 -2.26 -5.14
C GLN A 243 -8.05 -2.79 -4.38
N ALA A 244 -8.26 -2.32 -3.14
CA ALA A 244 -9.36 -2.77 -2.30
C ALA A 244 -10.73 -2.33 -2.81
N THR A 245 -10.82 -1.11 -3.37
CA THR A 245 -12.06 -0.57 -3.97
C THR A 245 -12.31 -1.08 -5.40
N GLY A 246 -11.37 -1.86 -5.95
CA GLY A 246 -11.46 -2.39 -7.31
C GLY A 246 -11.19 -1.36 -8.41
N ARG A 247 -10.60 -0.20 -8.08
CA ARG A 247 -10.31 0.90 -9.03
C ARG A 247 -9.03 0.66 -9.83
N ALA A 248 -8.03 -0.03 -9.27
CA ALA A 248 -6.81 -0.40 -9.98
C ALA A 248 -6.20 -1.72 -9.45
N PHE A 249 -5.19 -2.26 -10.14
CA PHE A 249 -4.44 -3.46 -9.72
C PHE A 249 -5.30 -4.70 -9.44
N LEU A 250 -6.34 -4.90 -10.25
CA LEU A 250 -7.15 -6.10 -10.21
C LEU A 250 -6.31 -7.30 -10.65
N ALA A 251 -5.75 -8.00 -9.66
CA ALA A 251 -5.22 -9.33 -9.90
C ALA A 251 -6.39 -10.24 -10.25
N PRO A 252 -6.36 -10.94 -11.41
CA PRO A 252 -7.36 -11.95 -11.68
C PRO A 252 -7.27 -13.01 -10.57
N PRO A 253 -8.42 -13.48 -10.01
CA PRO A 253 -8.40 -14.51 -9.00
C PRO A 253 -7.68 -15.74 -9.55
N SER A 254 -6.86 -16.35 -8.69
CA SER A 254 -6.08 -17.52 -9.07
C SER A 254 -7.01 -18.66 -9.51
N ALA A 255 -6.53 -19.57 -10.36
CA ALA A 255 -7.32 -20.72 -10.80
C ALA A 255 -7.84 -21.54 -9.60
N GLY A 256 -7.04 -21.66 -8.53
CA GLY A 256 -7.44 -22.30 -7.28
C GLY A 256 -8.54 -21.56 -6.54
N GLU A 257 -8.49 -20.23 -6.44
CA GLU A 257 -9.58 -19.43 -5.83
C GLU A 257 -10.87 -19.53 -6.63
N LYS A 258 -10.79 -19.50 -7.96
CA LYS A 258 -11.96 -19.73 -8.83
C LYS A 258 -12.56 -21.11 -8.60
N LEU A 259 -11.72 -22.15 -8.53
CA LEU A 259 -12.16 -23.51 -8.21
C LEU A 259 -12.82 -23.57 -6.84
N ALA A 260 -12.22 -22.97 -5.81
CA ALA A 260 -12.79 -22.97 -4.47
C ALA A 260 -14.14 -22.23 -4.40
N GLU A 261 -14.27 -21.10 -5.09
CA GLU A 261 -15.52 -20.35 -5.20
C GLU A 261 -16.61 -21.15 -5.92
N HIS A 262 -16.27 -21.76 -7.07
CA HIS A 262 -17.18 -22.63 -7.80
C HIS A 262 -17.58 -23.87 -7.01
N THR A 263 -16.65 -24.50 -6.30
CA THR A 263 -16.95 -25.64 -5.41
C THR A 263 -17.91 -25.25 -4.29
N ARG A 264 -17.70 -24.09 -3.66
CA ARG A 264 -18.59 -23.59 -2.60
C ARG A 264 -20.00 -23.28 -3.12
N LEU A 265 -20.09 -22.71 -4.32
CA LEU A 265 -21.36 -22.50 -5.03
C LEU A 265 -22.03 -23.85 -5.33
N LEU A 266 -21.29 -24.81 -5.87
CA LEU A 266 -21.79 -26.16 -6.19
C LEU A 266 -22.29 -26.87 -4.95
N GLU A 267 -21.54 -26.85 -3.84
CA GLU A 267 -21.96 -27.42 -2.55
C GLU A 267 -23.28 -26.80 -2.07
N THR A 268 -23.38 -25.47 -2.12
CA THR A 268 -24.61 -24.76 -1.73
C THR A 268 -25.79 -25.16 -2.61
N THR A 269 -25.60 -25.26 -3.92
CA THR A 269 -26.65 -25.71 -4.84
C THR A 269 -27.02 -27.18 -4.63
N LEU A 270 -26.04 -28.04 -4.34
CA LEU A 270 -26.24 -29.47 -4.11
C LEU A 270 -27.01 -29.73 -2.81
N VAL A 271 -26.73 -28.97 -1.75
CA VAL A 271 -27.52 -29.03 -0.51
C VAL A 271 -28.97 -28.60 -0.76
N LYS A 272 -29.16 -27.51 -1.51
CA LYS A 272 -30.51 -27.05 -1.88
C LYS A 272 -31.28 -28.06 -2.73
N THR A 273 -30.65 -28.67 -3.74
CA THR A 273 -31.30 -29.67 -4.60
C THR A 273 -31.59 -30.96 -3.84
N ARG A 274 -30.71 -31.41 -2.94
CA ARG A 274 -31.00 -32.53 -2.02
C ARG A 274 -32.18 -32.21 -1.11
N GLY A 275 -32.23 -31.01 -0.54
CA GLY A 275 -33.36 -30.54 0.27
C GLY A 275 -34.68 -30.56 -0.50
N LEU A 276 -34.68 -30.05 -1.74
CA LEU A 276 -35.84 -30.13 -2.64
C LEU A 276 -36.25 -31.58 -2.95
N GLY A 277 -35.28 -32.47 -3.15
CA GLY A 277 -35.54 -33.90 -3.35
C GLY A 277 -36.18 -34.56 -2.14
N VAL A 278 -35.74 -34.23 -0.92
CA VAL A 278 -36.35 -34.71 0.33
C VAL A 278 -37.77 -34.18 0.48
N LEU A 279 -38.00 -32.88 0.25
CA LEU A 279 -39.32 -32.27 0.29
C LEU A 279 -40.27 -32.89 -0.74
N ARG A 280 -39.81 -33.10 -1.97
CA ARG A 280 -40.58 -33.77 -3.03
C ARG A 280 -40.92 -35.22 -2.66
N ASN A 281 -39.98 -35.96 -2.09
CA ASN A 281 -40.26 -37.32 -1.64
C ASN A 281 -41.21 -37.36 -0.44
N ALA A 282 -41.08 -36.42 0.51
CA ALA A 282 -41.96 -36.31 1.66
C ALA A 282 -43.39 -35.96 1.24
N THR A 283 -43.54 -34.97 0.36
CA THR A 283 -44.85 -34.59 -0.22
C THR A 283 -45.48 -35.75 -0.96
N MET A 284 -44.75 -36.44 -1.86
CA MET A 284 -45.29 -37.58 -2.63
C MET A 284 -45.61 -38.81 -1.78
N ARG A 285 -45.01 -38.96 -0.59
CA ARG A 285 -45.28 -40.09 0.30
C ARG A 285 -46.52 -39.88 1.17
N SER A 286 -46.76 -38.68 1.70
CA SER A 286 -47.99 -38.42 2.46
C SER A 286 -49.17 -38.19 1.51
N SER A 287 -50.35 -38.70 1.86
CA SER A 287 -51.58 -38.47 1.08
C SER A 287 -52.05 -37.02 1.22
N GLU A 288 -51.97 -36.47 2.44
CA GLU A 288 -52.42 -35.12 2.78
C GLU A 288 -51.61 -34.04 2.04
N MET A 289 -50.27 -34.09 2.07
CA MET A 289 -49.45 -33.11 1.33
C MET A 289 -49.59 -33.25 -0.18
N ARG A 290 -49.82 -34.47 -0.70
CA ARG A 290 -50.12 -34.67 -2.12
C ARG A 290 -51.41 -33.99 -2.53
N GLN A 291 -52.47 -34.16 -1.75
CA GLN A 291 -53.74 -33.48 -2.01
C GLN A 291 -53.55 -31.96 -1.98
N LEU A 292 -52.88 -31.45 -0.95
CA LEU A 292 -52.64 -30.01 -0.82
C LEU A 292 -51.82 -29.43 -1.99
N ASN A 293 -50.80 -30.16 -2.45
CA ASN A 293 -50.03 -29.80 -3.65
C ASN A 293 -50.89 -29.84 -4.92
N ASN A 294 -51.72 -30.89 -5.11
CA ASN A 294 -52.61 -30.98 -6.26
C ASN A 294 -53.68 -29.89 -6.27
N ASP A 295 -54.25 -29.57 -5.11
CA ASP A 295 -55.25 -28.51 -4.94
C ASP A 295 -54.65 -27.14 -5.22
N TYR A 296 -53.40 -26.90 -4.77
CA TYR A 296 -52.66 -25.70 -5.12
C TYR A 296 -52.48 -25.56 -6.64
N TRP A 297 -52.00 -26.61 -7.32
CA TRP A 297 -51.77 -26.56 -8.77
C TRP A 297 -53.08 -26.44 -9.57
N ARG A 298 -54.14 -27.11 -9.13
CA ARG A 298 -55.47 -26.96 -9.74
C ARG A 298 -55.98 -25.52 -9.61
N LYS A 299 -55.83 -24.92 -8.43
CA LYS A 299 -56.23 -23.53 -8.19
C LYS A 299 -55.38 -22.54 -8.97
N ASP A 300 -54.07 -22.79 -9.10
CA ASP A 300 -53.19 -21.98 -9.95
C ASP A 300 -53.60 -22.05 -11.43
N GLU A 301 -53.94 -23.25 -11.93
CA GLU A 301 -54.46 -23.43 -13.28
C GLU A 301 -55.79 -22.69 -13.51
N GLU A 302 -56.72 -22.75 -12.54
CA GLU A 302 -57.98 -21.99 -12.58
C GLU A 302 -57.71 -20.47 -12.60
N VAL A 303 -56.87 -19.96 -11.70
CA VAL A 303 -56.52 -18.53 -11.65
C VAL A 303 -55.81 -18.08 -12.93
N MET A 304 -54.84 -18.87 -13.42
CA MET A 304 -54.14 -18.56 -14.66
C MET A 304 -55.08 -18.58 -15.85
N ARG A 305 -56.02 -19.53 -15.91
CA ARG A 305 -57.04 -19.57 -16.94
C ARG A 305 -57.89 -18.29 -16.93
N ASP A 306 -58.35 -17.84 -15.77
CA ASP A 306 -59.11 -16.60 -15.64
C ASP A 306 -58.29 -15.39 -16.14
N VAL A 307 -57.00 -15.30 -15.77
CA VAL A 307 -56.09 -14.26 -16.26
C VAL A 307 -55.86 -14.34 -17.76
N PHE A 308 -55.72 -15.55 -18.33
CA PHE A 308 -55.57 -15.74 -19.77
C PHE A 308 -56.84 -15.44 -20.55
N GLU A 309 -58.02 -15.58 -19.94
CA GLU A 309 -59.31 -15.24 -20.55
C GLU A 309 -59.61 -13.72 -20.49
N GLU A 310 -58.85 -12.93 -19.73
CA GLU A 310 -59.01 -11.48 -19.70
C GLU A 310 -58.75 -10.85 -21.09
N PRO A 311 -59.67 -10.00 -21.59
CA PRO A 311 -59.58 -9.46 -22.94
C PRO A 311 -58.33 -8.59 -23.17
N ALA A 312 -57.83 -7.94 -22.12
CA ALA A 312 -56.58 -7.18 -22.18
C ALA A 312 -55.35 -8.09 -22.38
N VAL A 313 -55.29 -9.23 -21.69
CA VAL A 313 -54.20 -10.21 -21.80
C VAL A 313 -54.26 -10.91 -23.16
N LEU A 314 -55.45 -11.29 -23.63
CA LEU A 314 -55.64 -11.87 -24.97
C LEU A 314 -55.20 -10.91 -26.09
N GLN A 315 -55.50 -9.62 -25.96
CA GLN A 315 -55.02 -8.61 -26.91
C GLN A 315 -53.50 -8.43 -26.84
N ALA A 316 -52.92 -8.40 -25.63
CA ALA A 316 -51.47 -8.33 -25.46
C ALA A 316 -50.76 -9.55 -26.04
N GLN A 317 -51.30 -10.76 -25.82
CA GLN A 317 -50.77 -12.01 -26.35
C GLN A 317 -50.86 -12.05 -27.88
N ARG A 318 -52.00 -11.67 -28.48
CA ARG A 318 -52.15 -11.59 -29.94
C ARG A 318 -51.20 -10.54 -30.53
N ASN A 319 -51.05 -9.39 -29.88
CA ASN A 319 -50.11 -8.36 -30.31
C ASN A 319 -48.65 -8.85 -30.20
N ALA A 320 -48.29 -9.56 -29.14
CA ALA A 320 -46.97 -10.16 -28.99
C ALA A 320 -46.71 -11.23 -30.06
N LEU A 321 -47.63 -12.17 -30.25
CA LEU A 321 -47.55 -13.22 -31.28
C LEU A 321 -47.46 -12.64 -32.69
N SER A 322 -48.20 -11.56 -32.99
CA SER A 322 -48.13 -10.89 -34.30
C SER A 322 -46.77 -10.25 -34.59
N ARG A 323 -46.02 -9.91 -33.54
CA ARG A 323 -44.66 -9.31 -33.62
C ARG A 323 -43.57 -10.36 -33.51
N MET A 324 -43.92 -11.61 -33.24
CA MET A 324 -42.99 -12.68 -32.94
C MET A 324 -42.70 -13.48 -34.20
N ASP A 325 -41.44 -13.51 -34.62
CA ASP A 325 -41.00 -14.29 -35.77
C ASP A 325 -40.84 -15.77 -35.37
N ILE A 326 -41.88 -16.56 -35.64
CA ILE A 326 -41.97 -17.98 -35.32
C ILE A 326 -40.81 -18.78 -35.94
N THR A 327 -40.32 -18.36 -37.11
CA THR A 327 -39.21 -19.03 -37.80
C THR A 327 -37.85 -18.72 -37.16
N ARG A 328 -37.71 -17.54 -36.54
CA ARG A 328 -36.52 -17.19 -35.78
C ARG A 328 -36.47 -17.96 -34.46
N ILE A 329 -37.60 -18.07 -33.77
CA ILE A 329 -37.69 -18.84 -32.52
C ILE A 329 -37.44 -20.32 -32.73
N GLY A 330 -37.98 -20.92 -33.81
CA GLY A 330 -37.68 -22.32 -34.14
C GLY A 330 -36.18 -22.56 -34.30
N ARG A 331 -35.49 -21.68 -35.04
CA ARG A 331 -34.03 -21.77 -35.21
C ARG A 331 -33.25 -21.54 -33.92
N GLU A 332 -33.66 -20.59 -33.07
CA GLU A 332 -33.04 -20.35 -31.76
C GLU A 332 -33.27 -21.54 -30.81
N ALA A 333 -34.43 -22.17 -30.87
CA ALA A 333 -34.76 -23.37 -30.09
C ALA A 333 -33.93 -24.57 -30.54
N ASP A 334 -33.86 -24.83 -31.86
CA ASP A 334 -33.03 -25.92 -32.42
C ASP A 334 -31.55 -25.72 -32.05
N GLN A 335 -31.04 -24.49 -32.16
CA GLN A 335 -29.67 -24.16 -31.75
C GLN A 335 -29.40 -24.36 -30.24
N PHE A 336 -30.43 -24.25 -29.39
CA PHE A 336 -30.31 -24.47 -27.96
C PHE A 336 -30.47 -25.95 -27.56
N VAL A 337 -31.36 -26.66 -28.25
CA VAL A 337 -31.72 -28.05 -27.95
C VAL A 337 -30.72 -29.04 -28.53
N ASP A 338 -30.24 -28.83 -29.76
CA ASP A 338 -29.30 -29.74 -30.45
C ASP A 338 -28.01 -29.98 -29.64
N PRO A 339 -27.36 -28.97 -29.02
CA PRO A 339 -26.17 -29.19 -28.19
C PRO A 339 -26.46 -29.96 -26.90
N LEU A 340 -27.63 -29.74 -26.30
CA LEU A 340 -28.04 -30.42 -25.06
C LEU A 340 -28.35 -31.90 -25.31
N ILE A 341 -29.05 -32.21 -26.40
CA ILE A 341 -29.34 -33.59 -26.81
C ILE A 341 -28.04 -34.31 -27.22
N ALA A 342 -27.18 -33.65 -28.00
CA ALA A 342 -25.89 -34.21 -28.40
C ALA A 342 -24.99 -34.57 -27.20
N GLY A 343 -24.98 -33.71 -26.17
CA GLY A 343 -24.25 -33.96 -24.92
C GLY A 343 -24.79 -35.15 -24.12
N ILE A 344 -26.11 -35.35 -24.09
CA ILE A 344 -26.75 -36.48 -23.40
C ILE A 344 -26.52 -37.79 -24.15
N THR A 345 -26.57 -37.79 -25.48
CA THR A 345 -26.28 -38.98 -26.30
C THR A 345 -24.82 -39.44 -26.19
N HIS A 346 -23.86 -38.50 -26.10
CA HIS A 346 -22.45 -38.84 -25.90
C HIS A 346 -22.18 -39.49 -24.54
N GLN A 347 -22.89 -39.09 -23.49
CA GLN A 347 -22.78 -39.69 -22.15
C GLN A 347 -23.35 -41.11 -22.07
N ARG A 348 -24.30 -41.46 -22.95
CA ARG A 348 -24.90 -42.80 -23.02
C ARG A 348 -24.07 -43.83 -23.80
N GLN A 349 -23.20 -43.39 -24.70
CA GLN A 349 -22.30 -44.27 -25.47
C GLN A 349 -20.97 -44.59 -24.75
N GLN A 350 -20.69 -43.95 -23.62
CA GLN A 350 -19.50 -44.20 -22.79
C GLN A 350 -19.79 -45.02 -21.51
N ARG A 351 -21.01 -45.54 -21.39
CA ARG A 351 -21.37 -46.63 -20.47
C ARG A 351 -21.67 -47.86 -21.30
#